data_AF-A0A9W9PTS2-F1
#
_entry.id   AF-A0A9W9PTS2-F1
#
_cell.length_a   1.000
_cell.length_b   1.000
_cell.length_c   1.000
_cell.angle_alpha   90.00
_cell.angle_beta   90.00
_cell.angle_gamma   90.00
#
_symmetry.space_group_name_H-M   'P 1'
#
loop_
_entity.id
_entity.type
_entity.pdbx_description
1 polymer ?
#
loop_
_entity_poly.entity_id
_entity_poly.type
_entity_poly.pdbx_seq_one_letter_code
_entity_poly.pdbx_strand_id
1 'polypeptide(L)'
;MAQPPSGQRPMVQPCRYKTGKTLGAGSYSVVKECVHIDTGRYYAAKVINKRLMAGREHMVRNEIAVLKKVSMGHQNILTLVDYFETMNNLYLVTDLALGGELFDRICRKGSYYESDAADLIRAVLSAVAYLHDHGIVHRDLKPENLLFRTPEDNADLLIADFGLSRIMDEEQFHVLTTTCGTPGYMAPEIFKKSGHGKPVDIWAIGVITYFLLCGYTPFDRDSNLEEMQAILAADYSFTPLEYWRGVSQEARQFIKGCLTTDPTKRMTAHEALQHTWINPPYDQSKIGSGEDLLPTVKKNFNARRTLHRAIDTVRAINKLREGGGFMMDGVMSIDPKPERVNGNEVVAEEQSQANEGASEGGSPMQIDSRGNARGQTEAQIQEQERRVKAMVAGLWSGRGAHGK
;
A
#
# COMPACT_ATOMS: atom_id res chain seq x y z
N MET A 1 -28.52 29.27 -29.01
CA MET A 1 -27.52 28.18 -28.86
C MET A 1 -28.24 26.98 -28.29
N ALA A 2 -28.20 25.85 -29.00
CA ALA A 2 -28.96 24.64 -28.68
C ALA A 2 -28.40 23.95 -27.42
N GLN A 3 -29.30 23.45 -26.58
CA GLN A 3 -28.97 22.57 -25.46
C GLN A 3 -28.31 21.27 -25.97
N PRO A 4 -27.41 20.64 -25.18
CA PRO A 4 -26.83 19.36 -25.55
C PRO A 4 -27.92 18.26 -25.57
N PRO A 5 -27.81 17.25 -26.45
CA PRO A 5 -28.82 16.21 -26.56
C PRO A 5 -28.89 15.36 -25.28
N SER A 6 -30.12 15.14 -24.84
CA SER A 6 -30.52 14.34 -23.70
C SER A 6 -30.11 12.87 -23.80
N GLY A 7 -29.45 12.36 -22.76
CA GLY A 7 -29.52 10.98 -22.23
C GLY A 7 -29.59 9.82 -23.21
N GLN A 8 -28.44 9.29 -23.64
CA GLN A 8 -28.38 7.89 -24.07
C GLN A 8 -28.71 7.00 -22.87
N ARG A 9 -29.76 6.18 -22.98
CA ARG A 9 -30.04 5.12 -21.99
C ARG A 9 -28.88 4.12 -22.02
N PRO A 10 -28.36 3.67 -20.86
CA PRO A 10 -27.32 2.65 -20.83
C PRO A 10 -27.79 1.40 -21.56
N MET A 11 -26.98 0.92 -22.51
CA MET A 11 -27.27 -0.27 -23.29
C MET A 11 -27.05 -1.50 -22.41
N VAL A 12 -28.13 -2.23 -22.12
CA VAL A 12 -28.06 -3.51 -21.41
C VAL A 12 -27.43 -4.54 -22.33
N GLN A 13 -26.39 -5.23 -21.86
CA GLN A 13 -25.71 -6.29 -22.59
C GLN A 13 -25.64 -7.57 -21.76
N PRO A 14 -25.61 -8.76 -22.38
CA PRO A 14 -25.29 -10.00 -21.68
C PRO A 14 -23.93 -9.89 -20.99
N CYS A 15 -23.85 -10.34 -19.75
CA CYS A 15 -22.59 -10.36 -19.02
C CYS A 15 -21.60 -11.32 -19.68
N ARG A 16 -20.41 -10.82 -20.04
CA ARG A 16 -19.35 -11.61 -20.70
C ARG A 16 -18.40 -12.29 -19.73
N TYR A 17 -18.57 -12.06 -18.43
CA TYR A 17 -17.67 -12.56 -17.39
C TYR A 17 -18.42 -13.42 -16.39
N LYS A 18 -17.77 -14.51 -15.95
CA LYS A 18 -18.20 -15.33 -14.82
C LYS A 18 -17.22 -15.14 -13.67
N THR A 19 -17.71 -14.66 -12.52
CA THR A 19 -16.88 -14.47 -11.32
C THR A 19 -16.63 -15.79 -10.59
N GLY A 20 -15.44 -15.95 -10.06
CA GLY A 20 -14.99 -17.08 -9.24
C GLY A 20 -14.63 -16.66 -7.81
N LYS A 21 -13.52 -17.21 -7.31
CA LYS A 21 -13.08 -17.03 -5.92
C LYS A 21 -12.69 -15.57 -5.61
N THR A 22 -12.79 -15.19 -4.35
CA THR A 22 -12.31 -13.88 -3.86
C THR A 22 -10.78 -13.89 -3.78
N LEU A 23 -10.15 -12.87 -4.36
CA LEU A 23 -8.71 -12.63 -4.32
C LEU A 23 -8.32 -11.63 -3.24
N GLY A 24 -9.20 -10.67 -2.94
CA GLY A 24 -8.99 -9.67 -1.91
C GLY A 24 -10.28 -8.92 -1.56
N ALA A 25 -10.32 -8.30 -0.38
CA ALA A 25 -11.45 -7.51 0.08
C ALA A 25 -10.96 -6.20 0.69
N GLY A 26 -11.60 -5.10 0.29
CA GLY A 26 -11.38 -3.77 0.83
C GLY A 26 -12.67 -3.18 1.40
N SER A 27 -12.60 -1.95 1.90
CA SER A 27 -13.71 -1.30 2.60
C SER A 27 -14.98 -1.13 1.76
N TYR A 28 -14.84 -0.95 0.45
CA TYR A 28 -15.95 -0.65 -0.47
C TYR A 28 -15.99 -1.57 -1.70
N SER A 29 -15.03 -2.49 -1.79
CA SER A 29 -14.85 -3.35 -2.97
C SER A 29 -14.37 -4.73 -2.60
N VAL A 30 -14.70 -5.71 -3.44
CA VAL A 30 -14.15 -7.06 -3.39
C VAL A 30 -13.51 -7.37 -4.73
N VAL A 31 -12.27 -7.84 -4.72
CA VAL A 31 -11.57 -8.31 -5.92
C VAL A 31 -11.82 -9.80 -6.07
N LYS A 32 -12.36 -10.23 -7.21
CA LYS A 32 -12.63 -11.62 -7.53
C LYS A 32 -11.88 -12.06 -8.77
N GLU A 33 -11.49 -13.32 -8.81
CA GLU A 33 -11.11 -13.96 -10.07
C GLU A 33 -12.33 -13.96 -11.00
N CYS A 34 -12.14 -13.78 -12.30
CA CYS A 34 -13.20 -13.95 -13.27
C CYS A 34 -12.67 -14.51 -14.60
N VAL A 35 -13.55 -15.15 -15.35
CA VAL A 35 -13.23 -15.71 -16.67
C VAL A 35 -14.13 -15.08 -17.72
N HIS A 36 -13.56 -14.66 -18.85
CA HIS A 36 -14.31 -14.21 -20.00
C HIS A 36 -14.93 -15.43 -20.70
N ILE A 37 -16.26 -15.46 -20.79
CA ILE A 37 -17.04 -16.63 -21.19
C ILE A 37 -16.65 -17.12 -22.59
N ASP A 38 -16.51 -16.21 -23.55
CA ASP A 38 -16.23 -16.60 -24.94
C ASP A 38 -14.78 -17.03 -25.20
N THR A 39 -13.81 -16.50 -24.42
CA THR A 39 -12.38 -16.71 -24.69
C THR A 39 -11.71 -17.65 -23.70
N GLY A 40 -12.37 -17.97 -22.58
CA GLY A 40 -11.79 -18.75 -21.48
C GLY A 40 -10.64 -18.05 -20.74
N ARG A 41 -10.32 -16.79 -21.06
CA ARG A 41 -9.22 -16.06 -20.42
C ARG A 41 -9.59 -15.58 -19.02
N TYR A 42 -8.64 -15.69 -18.10
CA TYR A 42 -8.79 -15.31 -16.70
C TYR A 42 -8.32 -13.87 -16.43
N TYR A 43 -9.04 -13.20 -15.54
CA TYR A 43 -8.87 -11.79 -15.18
C TYR A 43 -9.17 -11.58 -13.69
N ALA A 44 -8.86 -10.39 -13.17
CA ALA A 44 -9.33 -9.93 -11.87
C ALA A 44 -10.47 -8.92 -12.06
N ALA A 45 -11.55 -9.04 -11.28
CA ALA A 45 -12.67 -8.12 -11.28
C ALA A 45 -12.77 -7.43 -9.92
N LYS A 46 -12.48 -6.13 -9.87
CA LYS A 46 -12.77 -5.28 -8.70
C LYS A 46 -14.25 -4.91 -8.73
N VAL A 47 -15.02 -5.48 -7.81
CA VAL A 47 -16.47 -5.28 -7.66
C VAL A 47 -16.71 -4.20 -6.61
N ILE A 48 -17.21 -3.04 -7.02
CA ILE A 48 -17.46 -1.88 -6.18
C ILE A 48 -18.97 -1.74 -5.96
N ASN A 49 -19.41 -1.68 -4.70
CA ASN A 49 -20.83 -1.53 -4.38
C ASN A 49 -21.27 -0.06 -4.51
N LYS A 50 -22.22 0.23 -5.40
CA LYS A 50 -22.69 1.60 -5.66
C LYS A 50 -23.29 2.26 -4.42
N ARG A 51 -23.99 1.51 -3.58
CA ARG A 51 -24.60 2.02 -2.34
C ARG A 51 -23.55 2.47 -1.34
N LEU A 52 -22.43 1.74 -1.24
CA LEU A 52 -21.31 2.11 -0.37
C LEU A 52 -20.53 3.32 -0.89
N MET A 53 -20.73 3.69 -2.16
CA MET A 53 -20.11 4.84 -2.81
C MET A 53 -21.03 6.07 -2.87
N ALA A 54 -22.16 6.07 -2.17
CA ALA A 54 -23.04 7.22 -2.09
C ALA A 54 -22.27 8.47 -1.59
N GLY A 55 -22.30 9.55 -2.37
CA GLY A 55 -21.52 10.79 -2.11
C GLY A 55 -20.03 10.70 -2.46
N ARG A 56 -19.58 9.58 -3.02
CA ARG A 56 -18.19 9.26 -3.39
C ARG A 56 -18.06 8.75 -4.83
N GLU A 57 -19.11 8.85 -5.62
CA GLU A 57 -19.22 8.31 -6.99
C GLU A 57 -18.16 8.90 -7.93
N HIS A 58 -17.77 10.15 -7.69
CA HIS A 58 -16.70 10.82 -8.43
C HIS A 58 -15.36 10.09 -8.34
N MET A 59 -15.06 9.42 -7.21
CA MET A 59 -13.80 8.68 -7.05
C MET A 59 -13.75 7.48 -7.99
N VAL A 60 -14.85 6.75 -8.15
CA VAL A 60 -14.94 5.59 -9.06
C VAL A 60 -14.82 6.02 -10.53
N ARG A 61 -15.50 7.11 -10.91
CA ARG A 61 -15.40 7.64 -12.27
C ARG A 61 -13.97 8.08 -12.60
N ASN A 62 -13.30 8.69 -11.63
CA ASN A 62 -11.92 9.11 -11.77
C ASN A 62 -10.96 7.90 -11.86
N GLU A 63 -11.16 6.84 -11.07
CA GLU A 63 -10.39 5.59 -11.19
C GLU A 63 -10.51 5.00 -12.61
N ILE A 64 -11.73 4.94 -13.17
CA ILE A 64 -11.96 4.48 -14.54
C ILE A 64 -11.26 5.39 -15.56
N ALA A 65 -11.38 6.71 -15.41
CA ALA A 65 -10.77 7.68 -16.33
C ALA A 65 -9.24 7.60 -16.33
N VAL A 66 -8.64 7.48 -15.13
CA VAL A 66 -7.20 7.26 -14.96
C VAL A 66 -6.80 5.96 -15.64
N LEU A 67 -7.39 4.84 -15.26
CA LEU A 67 -7.04 3.53 -15.80
C LEU A 67 -7.16 3.48 -17.32
N LYS A 68 -8.24 4.02 -17.91
CA LYS A 68 -8.38 4.12 -19.36
C LYS A 68 -7.27 4.91 -20.04
N LYS A 69 -6.75 5.94 -19.38
CA LYS A 69 -5.69 6.80 -19.93
C LYS A 69 -4.33 6.10 -19.89
N VAL A 70 -4.04 5.31 -18.85
CA VAL A 70 -2.68 4.80 -18.58
C VAL A 70 -2.49 3.29 -18.80
N SER A 71 -3.57 2.50 -18.79
CA SER A 71 -3.48 1.03 -18.71
C SER A 71 -2.73 0.36 -19.85
N MET A 72 -2.64 0.99 -21.02
CA MET A 72 -1.99 0.41 -22.21
C MET A 72 -0.62 1.01 -22.52
N GLY A 73 -0.15 1.99 -21.74
CA GLY A 73 1.06 2.74 -22.09
C GLY A 73 2.33 2.34 -21.36
N HIS A 74 2.27 1.41 -20.39
CA HIS A 74 3.46 1.02 -19.62
C HIS A 74 3.38 -0.43 -19.10
N GLN A 75 4.45 -1.20 -19.28
CA GLN A 75 4.50 -2.64 -18.92
C GLN A 75 4.30 -2.90 -17.41
N ASN A 76 4.74 -1.96 -16.57
CA ASN A 76 4.66 -2.04 -15.10
C ASN A 76 3.38 -1.40 -14.50
N ILE A 77 2.36 -1.14 -15.32
CA ILE A 77 1.04 -0.67 -14.86
C ILE A 77 0.01 -1.76 -15.13
N LEU A 78 -0.90 -1.97 -14.17
CA LEU A 78 -1.97 -2.96 -14.32
C LEU A 78 -2.95 -2.55 -15.45
N THR A 79 -3.15 -3.45 -16.41
CA THR A 79 -4.02 -3.19 -17.56
C THR A 79 -5.49 -3.29 -17.17
N LEU A 80 -6.28 -2.25 -17.45
CA LEU A 80 -7.74 -2.31 -17.50
C LEU A 80 -8.18 -2.93 -18.83
N VAL A 81 -8.84 -4.10 -18.74
CA VAL A 81 -9.31 -4.90 -19.87
C VAL A 81 -10.75 -4.52 -20.24
N ASP A 82 -11.61 -4.37 -19.24
CA ASP A 82 -13.01 -4.00 -19.44
C ASP A 82 -13.57 -3.30 -18.19
N TYR A 83 -14.68 -2.58 -18.33
CA TYR A 83 -15.43 -2.06 -17.21
C TYR A 83 -16.93 -2.03 -17.54
N PHE A 84 -17.76 -2.42 -16.58
CA PHE A 84 -19.20 -2.40 -16.76
C PHE A 84 -19.90 -2.19 -15.42
N GLU A 85 -21.19 -1.90 -15.48
CA GLU A 85 -22.00 -1.72 -14.28
C GLU A 85 -23.27 -2.57 -14.34
N THR A 86 -23.70 -3.03 -13.17
CA THR A 86 -25.03 -3.56 -12.94
C THR A 86 -25.87 -2.54 -12.18
N MET A 87 -27.10 -2.89 -11.82
CA MET A 87 -27.97 -2.04 -11.01
C MET A 87 -27.29 -1.60 -9.70
N ASN A 88 -26.56 -2.51 -9.04
CA ASN A 88 -26.03 -2.29 -7.69
C ASN A 88 -24.51 -2.16 -7.63
N ASN A 89 -23.77 -2.62 -8.65
CA ASN A 89 -22.31 -2.72 -8.59
C ASN A 89 -21.65 -2.14 -9.84
N LEU A 90 -20.40 -1.70 -9.68
CA LEU A 90 -19.49 -1.40 -10.78
C LEU A 90 -18.36 -2.44 -10.80
N TYR A 91 -17.95 -2.85 -11.99
CA TYR A 91 -16.91 -3.85 -12.21
C TYR A 91 -15.78 -3.23 -13.02
N LEU A 92 -14.56 -3.34 -12.50
CA LEU A 92 -13.33 -3.06 -13.23
C LEU A 92 -12.61 -4.39 -13.47
N VAL A 93 -12.49 -4.79 -14.74
CA VAL A 93 -11.82 -6.02 -15.15
C VAL A 93 -10.39 -5.67 -15.56
N THR A 94 -9.41 -6.28 -14.90
CA THR A 94 -7.99 -6.07 -15.15
C THR A 94 -7.27 -7.37 -15.44
N ASP A 95 -6.02 -7.27 -15.90
CA ASP A 95 -5.10 -8.41 -15.88
C ASP A 95 -5.09 -9.07 -14.50
N LEU A 96 -4.99 -10.40 -14.49
CA LEU A 96 -4.84 -11.18 -13.27
C LEU A 96 -3.35 -11.33 -12.94
N ALA A 97 -2.91 -10.69 -11.85
CA ALA A 97 -1.56 -10.87 -11.33
C ALA A 97 -1.47 -12.14 -10.48
N LEU A 98 -0.68 -13.12 -10.93
CA LEU A 98 -0.55 -14.45 -10.29
C LEU A 98 0.74 -14.60 -9.47
N GLY A 99 1.69 -13.66 -9.63
CA GLY A 99 3.01 -13.74 -9.00
C GLY A 99 3.03 -13.42 -7.50
N GLY A 100 1.92 -12.90 -6.98
CA GLY A 100 1.77 -12.50 -5.59
C GLY A 100 2.38 -11.14 -5.28
N GLU A 101 2.40 -10.80 -4.00
CA GLU A 101 2.89 -9.50 -3.50
C GLU A 101 4.42 -9.43 -3.51
N LEU A 102 4.92 -8.19 -3.57
CA LEU A 102 6.35 -7.87 -3.61
C LEU A 102 7.17 -8.63 -2.57
N PHE A 103 6.71 -8.63 -1.32
CA PHE A 103 7.48 -9.15 -0.21
C PHE A 103 7.50 -10.69 -0.16
N ASP A 104 6.36 -11.33 -0.44
CA ASP A 104 6.27 -12.78 -0.51
C ASP A 104 7.21 -13.34 -1.59
N ARG A 105 7.41 -12.59 -2.68
CA ARG A 105 8.37 -12.92 -3.73
C ARG A 105 9.82 -12.85 -3.24
N ILE A 106 10.18 -11.77 -2.55
CA ILE A 106 11.52 -11.60 -1.98
C ILE A 106 11.83 -12.75 -1.02
N CYS A 107 10.86 -13.16 -0.18
CA CYS A 107 11.05 -14.26 0.75
C CYS A 107 11.27 -15.64 0.11
N ARG A 108 10.80 -15.85 -1.12
CA ARG A 108 10.99 -17.10 -1.86
C ARG A 108 12.35 -17.20 -2.54
N LYS A 109 13.05 -16.08 -2.74
CA LYS A 109 14.40 -16.10 -3.31
C LYS A 109 15.38 -16.83 -2.39
N GLY A 110 16.42 -17.40 -2.97
CA GLY A 110 17.55 -18.00 -2.23
C GLY A 110 18.45 -16.94 -1.61
N SER A 111 18.63 -15.82 -2.30
CA SER A 111 19.39 -14.64 -1.89
C SER A 111 18.71 -13.37 -2.42
N TYR A 112 18.98 -12.24 -1.79
CA TYR A 112 18.42 -10.95 -2.17
C TYR A 112 19.43 -9.84 -1.92
N TYR A 113 19.80 -9.13 -2.98
CA TYR A 113 20.85 -8.12 -2.95
C TYR A 113 20.29 -6.72 -3.16
N GLU A 114 21.12 -5.72 -2.89
CA GLU A 114 20.80 -4.33 -3.15
C GLU A 114 20.46 -4.07 -4.63
N SER A 115 21.08 -4.79 -5.57
CA SER A 115 20.76 -4.71 -7.00
C SER A 115 19.34 -5.20 -7.31
N ASP A 116 18.87 -6.26 -6.64
CA ASP A 116 17.49 -6.72 -6.78
C ASP A 116 16.51 -5.63 -6.34
N ALA A 117 16.81 -4.96 -5.23
CA ALA A 117 16.01 -3.83 -4.74
C ALA A 117 16.01 -2.67 -5.73
N ALA A 118 17.19 -2.33 -6.28
CA ALA A 118 17.33 -1.26 -7.26
C ALA A 118 16.52 -1.54 -8.54
N ASP A 119 16.52 -2.77 -9.05
CA ASP A 119 15.74 -3.14 -10.24
C ASP A 119 14.23 -3.08 -10.00
N LEU A 120 13.77 -3.49 -8.81
CA LEU A 120 12.37 -3.33 -8.40
C LEU A 120 11.98 -1.85 -8.33
N ILE A 121 12.80 -1.02 -7.68
CA ILE A 121 12.55 0.42 -7.57
C ILE A 121 12.64 1.11 -8.94
N ARG A 122 13.51 0.67 -9.84
CA ARG A 122 13.58 1.16 -11.22
C ARG A 122 12.28 0.91 -11.98
N ALA A 123 11.70 -0.28 -11.86
CA ALA A 123 10.41 -0.61 -12.47
C ALA A 123 9.27 0.28 -11.90
N VAL A 124 9.24 0.48 -10.58
CA VAL A 124 8.27 1.37 -9.92
C VAL A 124 8.45 2.81 -10.41
N LEU A 125 9.68 3.32 -10.41
CA LEU A 125 10.00 4.68 -10.86
C LEU A 125 9.64 4.90 -12.33
N SER A 126 9.89 3.92 -13.20
CA SER A 126 9.54 4.00 -14.62
C SER A 126 8.03 4.16 -14.81
N ALA A 127 7.24 3.34 -14.09
CA ALA A 127 5.78 3.47 -14.11
C ALA A 127 5.31 4.82 -13.53
N VAL A 128 5.90 5.26 -12.43
CA VAL A 128 5.52 6.52 -11.77
C VAL A 128 5.91 7.73 -12.62
N ALA A 129 7.06 7.71 -13.29
CA ALA A 129 7.44 8.72 -14.27
C ALA A 129 6.42 8.81 -15.39
N TYR A 130 6.00 7.66 -15.95
CA TYR A 130 4.95 7.61 -16.96
C TYR A 130 3.62 8.18 -16.45
N LEU A 131 3.18 7.85 -15.23
CA LEU A 131 1.99 8.43 -14.62
C LEU A 131 2.11 9.95 -14.47
N HIS A 132 3.25 10.40 -13.96
CA HIS A 132 3.56 11.81 -13.74
C HIS A 132 3.56 12.60 -15.05
N ASP A 133 4.09 12.04 -16.13
CA ASP A 133 4.06 12.65 -17.47
C ASP A 133 2.62 12.78 -18.02
N HIS A 134 1.70 11.90 -17.60
CA HIS A 134 0.28 11.97 -17.94
C HIS A 134 -0.54 12.83 -16.96
N GLY A 135 0.12 13.55 -16.05
CA GLY A 135 -0.52 14.39 -15.04
C GLY A 135 -1.23 13.59 -13.95
N ILE A 136 -0.89 12.31 -13.75
CA ILE A 136 -1.53 11.44 -12.77
C ILE A 136 -0.61 11.26 -11.55
N VAL A 137 -1.18 11.38 -10.36
CA VAL A 137 -0.51 11.07 -9.09
C VAL A 137 -1.16 9.83 -8.48
N HIS A 138 -0.37 8.83 -8.09
CA HIS A 138 -0.89 7.55 -7.61
C HIS A 138 -1.49 7.65 -6.20
N ARG A 139 -0.76 8.27 -5.25
CA ARG A 139 -1.12 8.59 -3.85
C ARG A 139 -1.27 7.44 -2.86
N ASP A 140 -1.33 6.20 -3.33
CA ASP A 140 -1.37 5.03 -2.46
C ASP A 140 -0.31 3.99 -2.84
N LEU A 141 0.91 4.45 -3.15
CA LEU A 141 2.02 3.53 -3.38
C LEU A 141 2.41 2.88 -2.05
N LYS A 142 2.36 1.55 -2.03
CA LYS A 142 2.73 0.70 -0.90
C LYS A 142 3.00 -0.73 -1.40
N PRO A 143 3.75 -1.56 -0.65
CA PRO A 143 4.09 -2.93 -1.08
C PRO A 143 2.89 -3.79 -1.50
N GLU A 144 1.74 -3.62 -0.85
CA GLU A 144 0.49 -4.35 -1.13
C GLU A 144 -0.08 -4.04 -2.52
N ASN A 145 0.27 -2.86 -3.07
CA ASN A 145 -0.13 -2.42 -4.41
C ASN A 145 0.94 -2.72 -5.47
N LEU A 146 2.01 -3.46 -5.12
CA LEU A 146 3.08 -3.87 -6.01
C LEU A 146 3.03 -5.39 -6.18
N LEU A 147 2.48 -5.84 -7.32
CA LEU A 147 2.20 -7.25 -7.61
C LEU A 147 3.07 -7.76 -8.74
N PHE A 148 3.47 -9.03 -8.69
CA PHE A 148 4.13 -9.66 -9.83
C PHE A 148 3.11 -10.22 -10.81
N ARG A 149 3.31 -9.97 -12.11
CA ARG A 149 2.41 -10.45 -13.17
C ARG A 149 2.26 -11.97 -13.12
N THR A 150 3.37 -12.68 -12.98
CA THR A 150 3.43 -14.14 -13.01
C THR A 150 4.32 -14.71 -11.90
N PRO A 151 4.24 -16.03 -11.60
CA PRO A 151 5.08 -16.66 -10.58
C PRO A 151 6.53 -16.91 -10.98
N GLU A 152 6.96 -16.55 -12.20
CA GLU A 152 8.33 -16.75 -12.68
C GLU A 152 9.32 -15.72 -12.08
N ASP A 153 10.60 -16.08 -11.96
CA ASP A 153 11.62 -15.26 -11.27
C ASP A 153 11.92 -13.95 -11.97
N ASN A 154 11.70 -13.89 -13.28
CA ASN A 154 11.86 -12.71 -14.12
C ASN A 154 10.53 -11.98 -14.40
N ALA A 155 9.48 -12.24 -13.61
CA ALA A 155 8.17 -11.62 -13.82
C ALA A 155 8.20 -10.10 -13.65
N ASP A 156 7.44 -9.40 -14.50
CA ASP A 156 7.26 -7.96 -14.39
C ASP A 156 6.53 -7.58 -13.09
N LEU A 157 7.05 -6.56 -12.42
CA LEU A 157 6.34 -5.88 -11.34
C LEU A 157 5.24 -4.99 -11.93
N LEU A 158 4.06 -4.99 -11.32
CA LEU A 158 2.90 -4.20 -11.68
C LEU A 158 2.48 -3.30 -10.52
N ILE A 159 2.27 -2.02 -10.81
CA ILE A 159 1.57 -1.11 -9.92
C ILE A 159 0.06 -1.34 -10.11
N ALA A 160 -0.60 -1.68 -9.01
CA ALA A 160 -2.04 -1.91 -8.92
C ALA A 160 -2.73 -0.84 -8.05
N ASP A 161 -4.07 -0.85 -8.07
CA ASP A 161 -4.99 -0.04 -7.27
C ASP A 161 -4.85 1.50 -7.42
N PHE A 162 -5.49 2.01 -8.47
CA PHE A 162 -5.59 3.44 -8.76
C PHE A 162 -6.78 4.13 -8.06
N GLY A 163 -7.40 3.48 -7.08
CA GLY A 163 -8.62 3.98 -6.42
C GLY A 163 -8.48 5.32 -5.69
N LEU A 164 -7.24 5.71 -5.36
CA LEU A 164 -6.91 7.00 -4.76
C LEU A 164 -6.16 7.95 -5.71
N SER A 165 -5.83 7.50 -6.92
CA SER A 165 -5.12 8.31 -7.90
C SER A 165 -5.99 9.47 -8.38
N ARG A 166 -5.40 10.58 -8.83
CA ARG A 166 -6.17 11.63 -9.55
C ARG A 166 -5.37 12.23 -10.68
N ILE A 167 -6.11 12.70 -11.68
CA ILE A 167 -5.63 13.56 -12.75
C ILE A 167 -5.46 14.97 -12.18
N MET A 168 -4.27 15.53 -12.33
CA MET A 168 -3.99 16.94 -12.03
C MET A 168 -4.32 17.76 -13.28
N ASP A 169 -5.22 18.72 -13.15
CA ASP A 169 -5.32 19.81 -14.12
C ASP A 169 -4.20 20.80 -13.84
N GLU A 170 -3.42 21.17 -14.87
CA GLU A 170 -2.25 22.05 -14.75
C GLU A 170 -2.58 23.43 -14.15
N GLU A 171 -3.84 23.85 -14.20
CA GLU A 171 -4.33 25.12 -13.65
C GLU A 171 -4.80 25.04 -12.18
N GLN A 172 -4.90 23.85 -11.59
CA GLN A 172 -5.39 23.65 -10.22
C GLN A 172 -4.33 22.97 -9.34
N PHE A 173 -3.18 23.64 -9.21
CA PHE A 173 -2.09 23.22 -8.32
C PHE A 173 -2.46 23.29 -6.82
N HIS A 174 -3.59 23.92 -6.48
CA HIS A 174 -4.10 24.03 -5.13
C HIS A 174 -5.49 23.41 -5.05
N VAL A 175 -5.60 22.24 -4.42
CA VAL A 175 -6.71 21.72 -3.59
C VAL A 175 -6.64 20.20 -3.65
N LEU A 176 -5.71 19.64 -2.89
CA LEU A 176 -5.60 18.21 -2.62
C LEU A 176 -5.50 18.08 -1.09
N THR A 177 -6.66 18.07 -0.44
CA THR A 177 -6.81 18.19 1.04
C THR A 177 -7.41 16.95 1.70
N THR A 178 -7.67 15.88 0.95
CA THR A 178 -8.24 14.64 1.49
C THR A 178 -7.13 13.75 2.07
N THR A 179 -7.21 13.42 3.34
CA THR A 179 -6.33 12.43 4.00
C THR A 179 -6.75 11.03 3.57
N CYS A 180 -6.04 10.43 2.62
CA CYS A 180 -6.27 9.05 2.13
C CYS A 180 -4.91 8.31 2.03
N GLY A 181 -4.88 7.02 2.38
CA GLY A 181 -3.72 6.11 2.26
C GLY A 181 -3.35 5.38 3.57
N THR A 182 -2.30 4.55 3.55
CA THR A 182 -1.70 3.93 4.75
C THR A 182 -0.71 4.91 5.40
N PRO A 183 -0.89 5.35 6.67
CA PRO A 183 -0.13 6.46 7.27
C PRO A 183 1.39 6.39 7.11
N GLY A 184 2.00 5.21 7.30
CA GLY A 184 3.46 5.04 7.23
C GLY A 184 4.11 5.32 5.86
N TYR A 185 3.33 5.41 4.77
CA TYR A 185 3.81 5.74 3.43
C TYR A 185 3.44 7.17 2.99
N MET A 186 2.69 7.91 3.82
CA MET A 186 2.23 9.27 3.48
C MET A 186 3.34 10.31 3.62
N ALA A 187 3.39 11.23 2.66
CA ALA A 187 4.30 12.37 2.69
C ALA A 187 3.87 13.43 3.73
N PRO A 188 4.82 14.22 4.29
CA PRO A 188 4.54 15.23 5.33
C PRO A 188 3.48 16.26 4.92
N GLU A 189 3.45 16.66 3.66
CA GLU A 189 2.52 17.64 3.10
C GLU A 189 1.05 17.14 3.08
N ILE A 190 0.82 15.82 3.09
CA ILE A 190 -0.54 15.26 3.18
C ILE A 190 -1.17 15.60 4.54
N PHE A 191 -0.38 15.53 5.62
CA PHE A 191 -0.81 15.89 6.97
C PHE A 191 -0.98 17.41 7.15
N LYS A 192 -0.15 18.20 6.46
CA LYS A 192 -0.21 19.67 6.50
C LYS A 192 -1.37 20.25 5.67
N LYS A 193 -2.08 19.42 4.88
CA LYS A 193 -3.17 19.81 3.98
C LYS A 193 -2.78 20.94 3.00
N SER A 194 -1.50 21.08 2.67
CA SER A 194 -0.95 22.19 1.88
C SER A 194 -1.18 22.06 0.37
N GLY A 195 -2.06 21.15 -0.07
CA GLY A 195 -2.03 20.61 -1.42
C GLY A 195 -0.85 19.64 -1.57
N HIS A 196 -1.08 18.52 -2.24
CA HIS A 196 -0.07 17.49 -2.51
C HIS A 196 -0.07 17.17 -4.00
N GLY A 197 1.09 16.97 -4.63
CA GLY A 197 1.20 16.66 -6.06
C GLY A 197 2.07 15.44 -6.31
N LYS A 198 2.65 15.34 -7.51
CA LYS A 198 3.61 14.29 -7.92
C LYS A 198 4.66 13.90 -6.86
N PRO A 199 5.24 14.83 -6.05
CA PRO A 199 6.26 14.48 -5.06
C PRO A 199 5.83 13.47 -3.99
N VAL A 200 4.52 13.30 -3.71
CA VAL A 200 4.07 12.34 -2.68
C VAL A 200 4.36 10.89 -3.05
N ASP A 201 4.31 10.58 -4.34
CA ASP A 201 4.65 9.24 -4.82
C ASP A 201 6.15 8.95 -4.62
N ILE A 202 7.00 9.97 -4.78
CA ILE A 202 8.44 9.83 -4.55
C ILE A 202 8.77 9.60 -3.08
N TRP A 203 8.03 10.25 -2.16
CA TRP A 203 8.15 9.95 -0.74
C TRP A 203 7.81 8.50 -0.44
N ALA A 204 6.68 8.01 -0.96
CA ALA A 204 6.26 6.62 -0.79
C ALA A 204 7.29 5.64 -1.37
N ILE A 205 7.89 5.93 -2.52
CA ILE A 205 9.02 5.16 -3.07
C ILE A 205 10.22 5.15 -2.13
N GLY A 206 10.53 6.28 -1.48
CA GLY A 206 11.58 6.34 -0.45
C GLY A 206 11.31 5.41 0.73
N VAL A 207 10.06 5.39 1.22
CA VAL A 207 9.63 4.48 2.29
C VAL A 207 9.71 3.01 1.86
N ILE A 208 9.24 2.69 0.65
CA ILE A 208 9.32 1.34 0.06
C ILE A 208 10.78 0.91 -0.10
N THR A 209 11.64 1.79 -0.60
CA THR A 209 13.08 1.50 -0.79
C THR A 209 13.76 1.20 0.54
N TYR A 210 13.49 2.02 1.56
CA TYR A 210 14.00 1.79 2.90
C TYR A 210 13.58 0.40 3.41
N PHE A 211 12.29 0.09 3.29
CA PHE A 211 11.75 -1.21 3.68
C PHE A 211 12.36 -2.38 2.90
N LEU A 212 12.57 -2.24 1.60
CA LEU A 212 13.18 -3.29 0.76
C LEU A 212 14.62 -3.61 1.16
N LEU A 213 15.36 -2.64 1.70
CA LEU A 213 16.77 -2.83 2.04
C LEU A 213 16.99 -3.41 3.45
N CYS A 214 16.06 -3.18 4.39
CA CYS A 214 16.25 -3.57 5.78
C CYS A 214 15.07 -4.31 6.43
N GLY A 215 13.90 -4.40 5.77
CA GLY A 215 12.74 -5.14 6.24
C GLY A 215 11.83 -4.44 7.27
N TYR A 216 12.02 -3.13 7.51
CA TYR A 216 11.13 -2.32 8.37
C TYR A 216 10.97 -0.90 7.80
N THR A 217 9.93 -0.16 8.20
CA THR A 217 9.67 1.19 7.70
C THR A 217 10.43 2.28 8.49
N PRO A 218 10.84 3.40 7.86
CA PRO A 218 11.67 4.43 8.49
C PRO A 218 11.00 5.16 9.67
N PHE A 219 9.67 5.23 9.69
CA PHE A 219 8.90 6.03 10.63
C PHE A 219 8.09 5.22 11.64
N ASP A 220 8.29 3.90 11.71
CA ASP A 220 7.57 3.04 12.65
C ASP A 220 7.81 3.51 14.09
N ARG A 221 6.74 3.67 14.86
CA ARG A 221 6.74 4.10 16.27
C ARG A 221 5.64 3.38 17.03
N ASP A 222 5.68 3.43 18.36
CA ASP A 222 4.70 2.75 19.23
C ASP A 222 3.30 3.36 19.12
N SER A 223 3.19 4.65 18.78
CA SER A 223 1.92 5.33 18.56
C SER A 223 1.82 6.01 17.19
N ASN A 224 0.59 6.07 16.65
CA ASN A 224 0.29 6.78 15.40
C ASN A 224 0.68 8.28 15.46
N LEU A 225 0.60 8.89 16.65
CA LEU A 225 0.96 10.30 16.84
C LEU A 225 2.47 10.50 16.71
N GLU A 226 3.27 9.62 17.31
CA GLU A 226 4.73 9.65 17.19
C GLU A 226 5.19 9.31 15.77
N GLU A 227 4.56 8.33 15.11
CA GLU A 227 4.83 8.02 13.70
C GLU A 227 4.56 9.25 12.82
N MET A 228 3.42 9.92 13.00
CA MET A 228 3.11 11.15 12.29
C MET A 228 4.13 12.26 12.58
N GLN A 229 4.55 12.43 13.83
CA GLN A 229 5.58 13.40 14.20
C GLN A 229 6.93 13.08 13.53
N ALA A 230 7.31 11.81 13.50
CA ALA A 230 8.52 11.34 12.84
C ALA A 230 8.47 11.61 11.33
N ILE A 231 7.33 11.33 10.68
CA ILE A 231 7.09 11.67 9.27
C ILE A 231 7.26 13.18 9.04
N LEU A 232 6.58 14.01 9.84
CA LEU A 232 6.60 15.47 9.69
C LEU A 232 8.00 16.08 9.83
N ALA A 233 8.85 15.48 10.67
CA ALA A 233 10.23 15.88 10.89
C ALA A 233 11.25 15.19 9.96
N ALA A 234 10.81 14.20 9.17
CA ALA A 234 11.69 13.21 8.53
C ALA A 234 12.70 12.61 9.52
N ASP A 235 12.21 12.26 10.72
CA ASP A 235 12.99 11.63 11.77
C ASP A 235 13.11 10.12 11.52
N TYR A 236 14.14 9.77 10.73
CA TYR A 236 14.56 8.40 10.51
C TYR A 236 16.09 8.34 10.50
N SER A 237 16.64 7.14 10.73
CA SER A 237 18.07 6.93 10.67
C SER A 237 18.38 5.52 10.21
N PHE A 238 19.56 5.32 9.60
CA PHE A 238 20.00 4.02 9.10
C PHE A 238 20.57 3.17 10.24
N THR A 239 19.70 2.83 11.20
CA THR A 239 20.05 2.11 12.42
C THR A 239 19.04 0.99 12.70
N PRO A 240 19.44 -0.12 13.33
CA PRO A 240 20.77 -0.41 13.85
C PRO A 240 21.79 -0.72 12.75
N LEU A 241 23.07 -0.50 13.04
CA LEU A 241 24.17 -0.67 12.08
C LEU A 241 24.22 -2.08 11.50
N GLU A 242 23.84 -3.09 12.29
CA GLU A 242 23.74 -4.49 11.84
C GLU A 242 22.88 -4.68 10.59
N TYR A 243 21.82 -3.91 10.42
CA TYR A 243 20.91 -4.03 9.26
C TYR A 243 21.36 -3.20 8.06
N TRP A 244 22.15 -2.16 8.30
CA TRP A 244 22.55 -1.20 7.27
C TRP A 244 23.99 -1.36 6.82
N ARG A 245 24.83 -2.13 7.53
CA ARG A 245 26.26 -2.29 7.20
C ARG A 245 26.52 -2.74 5.75
N GLY A 246 25.65 -3.59 5.22
CA GLY A 246 25.72 -4.11 3.85
C GLY A 246 25.06 -3.24 2.79
N VAL A 247 24.44 -2.14 3.20
CA VAL A 247 23.73 -1.21 2.31
C VAL A 247 24.63 -0.02 1.96
N SER A 248 24.82 0.21 0.67
CA SER A 248 25.72 1.22 0.11
C SER A 248 25.39 2.65 0.52
N GLN A 249 26.37 3.54 0.36
CA GLN A 249 26.15 4.96 0.60
C GLN A 249 25.21 5.55 -0.45
N GLU A 250 25.27 5.06 -1.68
CA GLU A 250 24.45 5.46 -2.82
C GLU A 250 22.97 5.15 -2.55
N ALA A 251 22.64 3.96 -2.03
CA ALA A 251 21.27 3.61 -1.63
C ALA A 251 20.73 4.54 -0.55
N ARG A 252 21.56 4.83 0.47
CA ARG A 252 21.19 5.74 1.56
C ARG A 252 21.00 7.18 1.06
N GLN A 253 21.80 7.62 0.09
CA GLN A 253 21.65 8.92 -0.56
C GLN A 253 20.37 8.99 -1.40
N PHE A 254 20.04 7.93 -2.14
CA PHE A 254 18.78 7.82 -2.87
C PHE A 254 17.57 7.96 -1.93
N ILE A 255 17.56 7.23 -0.81
CA ILE A 255 16.52 7.32 0.22
C ILE A 255 16.41 8.77 0.75
N LYS A 256 17.53 9.43 1.05
CA LYS A 256 17.52 10.82 1.51
C LYS A 256 16.92 11.78 0.50
N GLY A 257 17.23 11.62 -0.78
CA GLY A 257 16.64 12.42 -1.85
C GLY A 257 15.12 12.23 -1.95
N CYS A 258 14.64 10.99 -1.77
CA CYS A 258 13.20 10.69 -1.77
C CYS A 258 12.48 11.19 -0.51
N LEU A 259 13.09 11.03 0.67
CA LEU A 259 12.53 11.43 1.97
C LEU A 259 12.88 12.88 2.35
N THR A 260 12.92 13.76 1.36
CA THR A 260 13.08 15.21 1.56
C THR A 260 11.73 15.83 1.95
N THR A 261 11.67 16.54 3.08
CA THR A 261 10.42 17.09 3.63
C THR A 261 9.82 18.21 2.80
N ASP A 262 10.68 19.02 2.16
CA ASP A 262 10.26 20.07 1.23
C ASP A 262 9.94 19.44 -0.14
N PRO A 263 8.67 19.39 -0.55
CA PRO A 263 8.28 18.73 -1.81
C PRO A 263 8.87 19.41 -3.04
N THR A 264 9.32 20.67 -2.95
CA THR A 264 9.96 21.39 -4.06
C THR A 264 11.43 21.03 -4.26
N LYS A 265 12.06 20.45 -3.23
CA LYS A 265 13.45 19.98 -3.24
C LYS A 265 13.57 18.46 -3.32
N ARG A 266 12.45 17.76 -3.11
CA ARG A 266 12.37 16.30 -3.29
C ARG A 266 12.55 15.99 -4.77
N MET A 267 13.35 14.97 -5.06
CA MET A 267 13.59 14.54 -6.44
C MET A 267 12.28 14.22 -7.15
N THR A 268 12.25 14.46 -8.46
CA THR A 268 11.22 13.96 -9.37
C THR A 268 11.46 12.49 -9.73
N ALA A 269 10.48 11.83 -10.36
CA ALA A 269 10.64 10.46 -10.83
C ALA A 269 11.79 10.33 -11.84
N HIS A 270 11.92 11.29 -12.75
CA HIS A 270 12.99 11.31 -13.76
C HIS A 270 14.36 11.52 -13.14
N GLU A 271 14.51 12.43 -12.17
CA GLU A 271 15.77 12.60 -11.43
C GLU A 271 16.14 11.35 -10.64
N ALA A 272 15.16 10.72 -10.00
CA ALA A 272 15.35 9.46 -9.27
C ALA A 272 15.79 8.32 -10.20
N LEU A 273 15.28 8.23 -11.43
CA LEU A 273 15.72 7.27 -12.45
C LEU A 273 17.17 7.47 -12.89
N GLN A 274 17.69 8.71 -12.81
CA GLN A 274 19.09 9.02 -13.13
C GLN A 274 20.04 8.90 -11.94
N HIS A 275 19.51 8.64 -10.74
CA HIS A 275 20.34 8.54 -9.54
C HIS A 275 21.30 7.35 -9.65
N THR A 276 22.56 7.51 -9.22
CA THR A 276 23.64 6.51 -9.34
C THR A 276 23.27 5.13 -8.78
N TRP A 277 22.44 5.10 -7.73
CA TRP A 277 21.95 3.83 -7.16
C TRP A 277 21.01 3.06 -8.11
N ILE A 278 20.17 3.78 -8.85
CA ILE A 278 19.21 3.21 -9.81
C ILE A 278 19.88 2.98 -11.16
N ASN A 279 20.70 3.91 -11.62
CA ASN A 279 21.42 3.85 -12.88
C ASN A 279 22.94 3.93 -12.65
N PRO A 280 23.55 2.89 -12.06
CA PRO A 280 24.98 2.88 -11.80
C PRO A 280 25.78 2.89 -13.12
N PRO A 281 26.93 3.58 -13.18
CA PRO A 281 27.87 3.43 -14.29
C PRO A 281 28.21 1.95 -14.47
N TYR A 282 28.30 1.50 -15.73
CA TYR A 282 28.67 0.13 -16.02
C TYR A 282 30.07 -0.18 -15.45
N ASP A 283 30.13 -1.04 -14.45
CA ASP A 283 31.36 -1.51 -13.83
C ASP A 283 31.33 -3.03 -13.69
N GLN A 284 32.09 -3.71 -14.53
CA GLN A 284 32.19 -5.18 -14.54
C GLN A 284 32.74 -5.75 -13.23
N SER A 285 33.47 -4.95 -12.44
CA SER A 285 34.10 -5.41 -11.19
C SER A 285 33.11 -5.57 -10.04
N LYS A 286 31.89 -5.02 -10.15
CA LYS A 286 30.85 -5.07 -9.11
C LYS A 286 29.74 -6.09 -9.37
N ILE A 287 29.81 -6.83 -10.47
CA ILE A 287 28.80 -7.83 -10.83
C ILE A 287 28.90 -9.01 -9.83
N GLY A 288 27.89 -9.17 -8.98
CA GLY A 288 27.83 -10.23 -7.98
C GLY A 288 28.55 -9.94 -6.66
N SER A 289 29.08 -8.72 -6.47
CA SER A 289 29.62 -8.28 -5.18
C SER A 289 28.55 -7.56 -4.37
N GLY A 290 28.02 -8.21 -3.33
CA GLY A 290 27.03 -7.62 -2.45
C GLY A 290 26.75 -8.49 -1.22
N GLU A 291 26.37 -7.87 -0.11
CA GLU A 291 25.90 -8.59 1.07
C GLU A 291 24.48 -9.13 0.78
N ASP A 292 24.22 -10.39 1.11
CA ASP A 292 22.87 -10.95 1.03
C ASP A 292 22.00 -10.33 2.12
N LEU A 293 21.05 -9.49 1.72
CA LEU A 293 20.14 -8.77 2.61
C LEU A 293 18.98 -9.65 3.07
N LEU A 294 18.76 -10.80 2.42
CA LEU A 294 17.60 -11.65 2.67
C LEU A 294 17.43 -12.08 4.14
N PRO A 295 18.48 -12.50 4.89
CA PRO A 295 18.33 -12.87 6.29
C PRO A 295 17.81 -11.72 7.16
N THR A 296 18.36 -10.52 6.96
CA THR A 296 17.95 -9.30 7.66
C THR A 296 16.51 -8.92 7.34
N VAL A 297 16.18 -8.89 6.04
CA VAL A 297 14.85 -8.52 5.55
C VAL A 297 13.79 -9.50 6.07
N LYS A 298 14.05 -10.81 6.01
CA LYS A 298 13.13 -11.86 6.53
C LYS A 298 12.90 -11.74 8.04
N LYS A 299 13.98 -11.56 8.82
CA LYS A 299 13.91 -11.44 10.28
C LYS A 299 13.01 -10.27 10.69
N ASN A 300 13.26 -9.10 10.11
CA ASN A 300 12.55 -7.88 10.47
C ASN A 300 11.09 -7.89 10.00
N PHE A 301 10.81 -8.45 8.82
CA PHE A 301 9.44 -8.56 8.35
C PHE A 301 8.60 -9.56 9.13
N ASN A 302 9.12 -10.76 9.41
CA ASN A 302 8.34 -11.78 10.12
C ASN A 302 7.95 -11.28 11.52
N ALA A 303 8.84 -10.51 12.18
CA ALA A 303 8.52 -9.81 13.41
C ALA A 303 7.35 -8.82 13.21
N ARG A 304 7.40 -7.99 12.16
CA ARG A 304 6.34 -7.00 11.85
C ARG A 304 5.00 -7.64 11.47
N ARG A 305 4.99 -8.69 10.65
CA ARG A 305 3.77 -9.41 10.23
C ARG A 305 3.12 -10.14 11.39
N THR A 306 3.92 -10.70 12.30
CA THR A 306 3.43 -11.31 13.54
C THR A 306 2.78 -10.25 14.43
N LEU A 307 3.41 -9.07 14.56
CA LEU A 307 2.87 -7.94 15.32
C LEU A 307 1.57 -7.39 14.70
N HIS A 308 1.52 -7.17 13.38
CA HIS A 308 0.31 -6.68 12.70
C HIS A 308 -0.85 -7.67 12.84
N ARG A 309 -0.60 -8.97 12.68
CA ARG A 309 -1.62 -10.01 12.91
C ARG A 309 -2.14 -10.01 14.34
N ALA A 310 -1.28 -9.81 15.33
CA ALA A 310 -1.68 -9.69 16.72
C ALA A 310 -2.55 -8.44 16.94
N ILE A 311 -2.16 -7.29 16.40
CA ILE A 311 -2.92 -6.02 16.50
C ILE A 311 -4.27 -6.13 15.80
N ASP A 312 -4.33 -6.70 14.59
CA ASP A 312 -5.58 -6.88 13.85
C ASP A 312 -6.52 -7.86 14.54
N THR A 313 -5.97 -8.91 15.16
CA THR A 313 -6.75 -9.84 16.01
C THR A 313 -7.35 -9.10 17.20
N VAL A 314 -6.57 -8.28 17.90
CA VAL A 314 -7.05 -7.47 19.04
C VAL A 314 -8.09 -6.45 18.59
N ARG A 315 -7.90 -5.77 17.45
CA ARG A 315 -8.90 -4.85 16.87
C ARG A 315 -10.18 -5.57 16.47
N ALA A 316 -10.08 -6.76 15.89
CA ALA A 316 -11.24 -7.59 15.54
C ALA A 316 -12.01 -8.03 16.79
N ILE A 317 -11.31 -8.46 17.84
CA ILE A 317 -11.89 -8.80 19.14
C ILE A 317 -12.58 -7.59 19.77
N ASN A 318 -11.95 -6.41 19.72
CA ASN A 318 -12.54 -5.17 20.24
C ASN A 318 -13.77 -4.74 19.42
N LYS A 319 -13.75 -4.87 18.09
CA LYS A 319 -14.92 -4.67 17.23
C LYS A 319 -16.06 -5.65 17.51
N LEU A 320 -15.74 -6.92 17.80
CA LEU A 320 -16.73 -7.93 18.19
C LEU A 320 -17.32 -7.62 19.58
N ARG A 321 -16.51 -7.09 20.51
CA ARG A 321 -16.96 -6.62 21.82
C ARG A 321 -17.83 -5.36 21.73
N GLU A 322 -17.47 -4.41 20.87
CA GLU A 322 -18.27 -3.21 20.58
C GLU A 322 -19.55 -3.54 19.78
N GLY A 323 -19.53 -4.63 19.00
CA GLY A 323 -20.65 -5.13 18.21
C GLY A 323 -21.63 -6.05 18.95
N GLY A 324 -21.45 -6.28 20.26
CA GLY A 324 -22.30 -7.16 21.09
C GLY A 324 -23.74 -6.68 21.31
N GLY A 325 -24.24 -5.76 20.49
CA GLY A 325 -25.51 -5.07 20.71
C GLY A 325 -26.38 -4.89 19.46
N PHE A 326 -26.30 -5.75 18.43
CA PHE A 326 -27.36 -5.84 17.41
C PHE A 326 -27.40 -7.24 16.79
N MET A 327 -28.21 -8.13 17.36
CA MET A 327 -28.77 -9.26 16.60
C MET A 327 -29.91 -8.72 15.73
N MET A 328 -29.80 -8.80 14.39
CA MET A 328 -30.98 -8.87 13.53
C MET A 328 -30.67 -9.49 12.15
N ASP A 329 -31.26 -10.67 11.96
CA ASP A 329 -31.70 -11.36 10.74
C ASP A 329 -30.90 -11.24 9.44
N GLY A 330 -30.12 -12.28 9.19
CA GLY A 330 -29.66 -12.64 7.87
C GLY A 330 -30.82 -13.10 6.98
N VAL A 331 -31.23 -12.25 6.04
CA VAL A 331 -31.98 -12.71 4.87
C VAL A 331 -30.97 -13.39 3.93
N MET A 332 -30.86 -14.71 4.10
CA MET A 332 -30.16 -15.60 3.17
C MET A 332 -30.77 -15.44 1.78
N SER A 333 -29.94 -15.16 0.77
CA SER A 333 -30.33 -15.40 -0.62
C SER A 333 -30.51 -16.91 -0.78
N ILE A 334 -31.73 -17.32 -1.14
CA ILE A 334 -32.07 -18.71 -1.40
C ILE A 334 -31.48 -19.09 -2.76
N ASP A 335 -30.45 -19.92 -2.75
CA ASP A 335 -30.02 -20.66 -3.94
C ASP A 335 -31.09 -21.71 -4.31
N PRO A 336 -31.36 -21.94 -5.60
CA PRO A 336 -32.33 -22.94 -6.02
C PRO A 336 -31.85 -24.35 -5.63
N LYS A 337 -32.74 -25.12 -4.98
CA LYS A 337 -32.48 -26.47 -4.50
C LYS A 337 -32.15 -27.43 -5.66
N PRO A 338 -31.11 -28.27 -5.55
CA PRO A 338 -30.98 -29.44 -6.41
C PRO A 338 -31.97 -30.52 -5.96
N GLU A 339 -32.84 -30.99 -6.85
CA GLU A 339 -33.63 -32.20 -6.63
C GLU A 339 -32.69 -33.38 -6.42
N ARG A 340 -32.82 -34.08 -5.28
CA ARG A 340 -32.30 -35.44 -5.12
C ARG A 340 -33.29 -36.34 -4.39
N VAL A 341 -33.40 -37.51 -4.99
CA VAL A 341 -34.28 -38.64 -4.72
C VAL A 341 -33.90 -39.33 -3.40
N ASN A 342 -34.93 -39.88 -2.74
CA ASN A 342 -34.96 -40.64 -1.49
C ASN A 342 -33.81 -41.65 -1.24
N GLY A 343 -33.47 -41.84 0.03
CA GLY A 343 -32.92 -43.11 0.53
C GLY A 343 -32.16 -43.06 1.88
N ASN A 344 -32.91 -43.27 2.97
CA ASN A 344 -32.61 -44.02 4.23
C ASN A 344 -31.42 -43.74 5.20
N GLU A 345 -31.84 -43.63 6.48
CA GLU A 345 -31.30 -44.15 7.77
C GLU A 345 -30.13 -43.46 8.51
N VAL A 346 -30.38 -42.74 9.64
CA VAL A 346 -30.21 -43.05 11.10
C VAL A 346 -28.84 -43.67 11.46
N VAL A 347 -28.02 -43.23 12.44
CA VAL A 347 -28.22 -43.14 13.92
C VAL A 347 -27.22 -42.14 14.57
N ALA A 348 -27.57 -41.62 15.75
CA ALA A 348 -26.86 -40.64 16.61
C ALA A 348 -25.88 -41.27 17.63
N GLU A 349 -25.03 -40.44 18.26
CA GLU A 349 -24.38 -40.53 19.61
C GLU A 349 -23.07 -39.70 19.62
N GLU A 350 -22.52 -39.08 20.66
CA GLU A 350 -22.92 -38.61 21.99
C GLU A 350 -21.76 -37.70 22.50
N GLN A 351 -22.02 -36.86 23.49
CA GLN A 351 -21.06 -35.90 24.08
C GLN A 351 -20.11 -36.56 25.09
N SER A 352 -18.88 -36.04 25.22
CA SER A 352 -18.10 -36.18 26.46
C SER A 352 -17.22 -34.95 26.74
N GLN A 353 -17.26 -34.53 28.01
CA GLN A 353 -16.51 -33.45 28.65
C GLN A 353 -15.19 -33.95 29.25
N ALA A 354 -14.18 -33.07 29.35
CA ALA A 354 -13.09 -33.04 30.36
C ALA A 354 -12.02 -32.02 29.89
N ASN A 355 -11.20 -31.34 30.70
CA ASN A 355 -11.12 -30.99 32.11
C ASN A 355 -9.97 -29.94 32.20
N GLU A 356 -10.03 -29.03 33.16
CA GLU A 356 -9.00 -27.98 33.37
C GLU A 356 -7.74 -28.52 34.08
N GLY A 357 -6.59 -27.90 33.81
CA GLY A 357 -5.33 -28.14 34.52
C GLY A 357 -4.35 -26.97 34.36
N ALA A 358 -3.98 -26.35 35.49
CA ALA A 358 -3.09 -25.20 35.62
C ALA A 358 -1.61 -25.61 35.80
N SER A 359 -0.66 -24.73 35.43
CA SER A 359 0.70 -24.70 36.00
C SER A 359 1.37 -23.33 35.85
N GLU A 360 1.95 -22.84 36.94
CA GLU A 360 2.74 -21.61 37.11
C GLU A 360 4.22 -21.74 36.67
N GLY A 361 4.89 -20.59 36.47
CA GLY A 361 6.30 -20.40 36.89
C GLY A 361 7.29 -19.82 35.87
N GLY A 362 7.84 -18.63 36.15
CA GLY A 362 9.09 -18.12 35.52
C GLY A 362 9.32 -16.60 35.58
N SER A 363 10.19 -16.16 36.51
CA SER A 363 10.57 -14.77 36.84
C SER A 363 11.39 -14.02 35.75
N PRO A 364 11.47 -12.66 35.80
CA PRO A 364 12.05 -11.82 34.76
C PRO A 364 13.58 -11.60 34.91
N MET A 365 14.28 -11.53 33.77
CA MET A 365 15.73 -11.34 33.69
C MET A 365 16.09 -9.85 33.57
N GLN A 366 16.96 -9.37 34.47
CA GLN A 366 17.54 -8.01 34.48
C GLN A 366 18.58 -7.85 33.35
N ILE A 367 18.64 -6.65 32.74
CA ILE A 367 19.70 -6.26 31.80
C ILE A 367 20.49 -5.09 32.42
N ASP A 368 21.79 -5.31 32.53
CA ASP A 368 22.81 -4.41 33.07
C ASP A 368 23.13 -3.24 32.12
N SER A 369 23.52 -2.13 32.72
CA SER A 369 23.90 -0.86 32.11
C SER A 369 25.41 -0.80 31.91
N ARG A 370 25.87 -0.60 30.66
CA ARG A 370 27.03 0.25 30.26
C ARG A 370 27.56 -0.17 28.89
N GLY A 371 27.54 0.77 27.93
CA GLY A 371 28.17 0.60 26.63
C GLY A 371 28.13 1.90 25.83
N ASN A 372 29.12 2.74 26.04
CA ASN A 372 29.27 4.08 25.47
C ASN A 372 29.55 4.02 23.95
N ALA A 373 28.60 4.38 23.10
CA ALA A 373 28.82 4.68 21.69
C ALA A 373 28.01 5.93 21.33
N ARG A 374 28.72 6.99 20.91
CA ARG A 374 28.24 8.36 20.75
C ARG A 374 27.00 8.45 19.84
N GLY A 375 25.83 8.47 20.46
CA GLY A 375 24.61 9.04 19.91
C GLY A 375 24.68 10.55 19.84
N GLN A 376 23.67 11.16 19.24
CA GLN A 376 23.50 12.60 19.16
C GLN A 376 23.65 13.23 20.55
N THR A 377 24.36 14.35 20.63
CA THR A 377 24.55 15.07 21.89
C THR A 377 23.20 15.58 22.41
N GLU A 378 23.05 15.68 23.73
CA GLU A 378 21.84 16.22 24.38
C GLU A 378 21.46 17.61 23.85
N ALA A 379 22.45 18.41 23.44
CA ALA A 379 22.25 19.69 22.76
C ALA A 379 21.61 19.57 21.36
N GLN A 380 21.91 18.50 20.60
CA GLN A 380 21.28 18.22 19.31
C GLN A 380 19.82 17.79 19.48
N ILE A 381 19.54 17.00 20.52
CA ILE A 381 18.18 16.58 20.88
C ILE A 381 17.34 17.80 21.28
N GLN A 382 17.87 18.67 22.14
CA GLN A 382 17.18 19.90 22.56
C GLN A 382 16.93 20.88 21.41
N GLU A 383 17.88 21.04 20.48
CA GLU A 383 17.69 21.90 19.30
C GLU A 383 16.66 21.31 18.33
N GLN A 384 16.60 19.97 18.18
CA GLN A 384 15.53 19.31 17.42
C GLN A 384 14.16 19.51 18.09
N GLU A 385 14.04 19.29 19.41
CA GLU A 385 12.80 19.53 20.15
C GLU A 385 12.33 20.99 20.04
N ARG A 386 13.26 21.95 20.08
CA ARG A 386 12.96 23.38 19.93
C ARG A 386 12.43 23.71 18.53
N ARG A 387 13.03 23.14 17.48
CA ARG A 387 12.56 23.28 16.09
C ARG A 387 11.18 22.66 15.89
N VAL A 388 10.92 21.51 16.52
CA VAL A 388 9.61 20.84 16.49
C VAL A 388 8.55 21.66 17.21
N LYS A 389 8.83 22.17 18.42
CA LYS A 389 7.92 23.06 19.17
C LYS A 389 7.58 24.32 18.39
N ALA A 390 8.56 24.92 17.71
CA ALA A 390 8.35 26.09 16.86
C ALA A 390 7.47 25.79 15.64
N MET A 391 7.67 24.64 14.97
CA MET A 391 6.84 24.22 13.83
C MET A 391 5.39 23.91 14.25
N VAL A 392 5.21 23.21 15.38
CA VAL A 392 3.89 22.88 15.92
C VAL A 392 3.15 24.17 16.32
N ALA A 393 3.79 25.10 17.02
CA ALA A 393 3.18 26.39 17.38
C ALA A 393 2.74 27.21 16.15
N GLY A 394 3.48 27.12 15.04
CA GLY A 394 3.11 27.73 13.76
C GLY A 394 1.85 27.12 13.11
N LEU A 395 1.64 25.81 13.25
CA LEU A 395 0.43 25.13 12.73
C LEU A 395 -0.85 25.51 13.48
N TRP A 396 -0.75 25.82 14.78
CA TRP A 396 -1.92 26.12 15.63
C TRP A 396 -2.22 27.61 15.79
N SER A 397 -1.28 28.51 15.45
CA SER A 397 -1.46 29.97 15.53
C SER A 397 -2.19 30.58 14.33
N GLY A 398 -2.31 29.88 13.20
CA GLY A 398 -3.01 30.36 11.99
C GLY A 398 -4.54 30.33 12.03
N ARG A 399 -5.16 29.99 13.18
CA ARG A 399 -6.62 29.81 13.31
C ARG A 399 -7.40 30.99 13.90
N GLY A 400 -6.78 32.16 14.07
CA GLY A 400 -7.43 33.25 14.80
C GLY A 400 -7.07 34.65 14.34
N ALA A 401 -7.30 35.02 13.08
CA ALA A 401 -7.48 36.41 12.68
C ALA A 401 -7.97 36.48 11.23
N HIS A 402 -9.28 36.44 11.00
CA HIS A 402 -10.00 37.19 9.94
C HIS A 402 -11.49 36.96 10.15
N GLY A 403 -12.12 37.93 10.81
CA GLY A 403 -13.51 37.90 11.23
C GLY A 403 -13.87 39.15 12.04
N LYS A 404 -13.82 40.30 11.40
CA LYS A 404 -14.72 41.43 11.64
C LYS A 404 -15.07 42.04 10.29
#